data_AF-A0A6V7J9N6-F1
#
_entry.id   AF-A0A6V7J9N6-F1
#
_cell.length_a   1.000
_cell.length_b   1.000
_cell.length_c   1.000
_cell.angle_alpha   90.00
_cell.angle_beta   90.00
_cell.angle_gamma   90.00
#
_symmetry.space_group_name_H-M   'P 1'
#
loop_
_entity.id
_entity.type
_entity.pdbx_description
1 polymer ?
#
loop_
_entity_poly.entity_id
_entity_poly.type
_entity_poly.pdbx_seq_one_letter_code
_entity_poly.pdbx_strand_id
1 'polypeptide(L)'
;CNCNIQGSISHLCDSVSGQCLCKPLFTGRDCSTCIEGYGNVTAGCRECDCSVGSITPICDQVTGSCVCAPGVTGDRCDACEENHYGLSMDGCQ
;
A
#
# COMPACT_ATOMS: atom_id res chain seq x y z
N CYS A 1 1.17 -19.04 -15.13
CA CYS A 1 0.94 -18.70 -13.72
C CYS A 1 1.48 -17.32 -13.36
N ASN A 2 2.76 -16.99 -13.63
CA ASN A 2 3.37 -15.68 -13.31
C ASN A 2 3.25 -15.28 -11.81
N CYS A 3 3.20 -16.25 -10.90
CA CYS A 3 3.07 -15.98 -9.47
C CYS A 3 4.26 -15.15 -8.96
N ASN A 4 3.97 -14.05 -8.29
CA ASN A 4 4.95 -13.14 -7.72
C ASN A 4 5.67 -13.84 -6.56
N ILE A 5 7.00 -13.95 -6.62
CA ILE A 5 7.81 -14.66 -5.60
C ILE A 5 7.74 -14.01 -4.21
N GLN A 6 7.45 -12.72 -4.14
CA GLN A 6 7.33 -12.02 -2.87
C GLN A 6 6.03 -12.40 -2.17
N GLY A 7 4.92 -12.42 -2.91
CA GLY A 7 3.58 -12.64 -2.35
C GLY A 7 3.02 -14.05 -2.48
N SER A 8 3.61 -14.95 -3.29
CA SER A 8 3.14 -16.33 -3.45
C SER A 8 3.95 -17.33 -2.64
N ILE A 9 3.31 -18.42 -2.23
CA ILE A 9 3.95 -19.54 -1.52
C ILE A 9 4.74 -20.42 -2.52
N SER A 10 4.30 -20.48 -3.77
CA SER A 10 4.95 -21.26 -4.83
C SER A 10 4.65 -20.66 -6.21
N HIS A 11 5.36 -21.16 -7.24
CA HIS A 11 5.10 -20.79 -8.63
C HIS A 11 3.92 -21.54 -9.27
N LEU A 12 3.27 -22.43 -8.52
CA LEU A 12 2.10 -23.17 -8.98
C LEU A 12 0.86 -22.29 -8.89
N CYS A 13 -0.02 -22.44 -9.87
CA CYS A 13 -1.34 -21.84 -9.87
C CYS A 13 -2.40 -22.90 -10.17
N ASP A 14 -3.63 -22.62 -9.77
CA ASP A 14 -4.79 -23.42 -10.11
C ASP A 14 -4.92 -23.55 -11.64
N SER A 15 -5.16 -24.77 -12.12
CA SER A 15 -5.12 -25.08 -13.56
C SER A 15 -6.30 -24.52 -14.35
N VAL A 16 -7.37 -24.09 -13.66
CA VAL A 16 -8.58 -23.55 -14.29
C VAL A 16 -8.64 -22.03 -14.19
N SER A 17 -8.54 -21.49 -12.98
CA SER A 17 -8.62 -20.06 -12.69
C SER A 17 -7.28 -19.33 -12.91
N GLY A 18 -6.16 -20.04 -12.88
CA GLY A 18 -4.82 -19.45 -12.88
C GLY A 18 -4.46 -18.74 -11.57
N GLN A 19 -5.24 -18.92 -10.50
CA GLN A 19 -4.98 -18.31 -9.20
C GLN A 19 -3.76 -18.93 -8.53
N CYS A 20 -2.80 -18.08 -8.16
CA CYS A 20 -1.63 -18.46 -7.37
C CYS A 20 -1.99 -18.59 -5.89
N LEU A 21 -1.27 -19.45 -5.16
CA LEU A 21 -1.43 -19.55 -3.71
C LEU A 21 -0.67 -18.41 -3.02
N CYS A 22 -1.41 -17.42 -2.51
CA CYS A 22 -0.84 -16.24 -1.87
C CYS A 22 -0.44 -16.49 -0.41
N LYS A 23 0.65 -15.84 0.01
CA LYS A 23 1.02 -15.68 1.42
C LYS A 23 -0.04 -14.82 2.13
N PRO A 24 -0.11 -14.88 3.48
CA PRO A 24 -0.98 -13.97 4.22
C PRO A 24 -0.76 -12.51 3.81
N LEU A 25 -1.84 -11.73 3.76
CA LEU A 25 -1.89 -10.30 3.40
C LEU A 25 -1.62 -9.98 1.92
N PHE A 26 -1.25 -10.95 1.08
CA PHE A 26 -1.14 -10.77 -0.36
C PHE A 26 -2.42 -11.21 -1.09
N THR A 27 -2.72 -10.56 -2.21
CA THR A 27 -3.92 -10.79 -3.02
C THR A 27 -3.64 -10.60 -4.52
N GLY A 28 -4.68 -10.80 -5.33
CA GLY A 28 -4.61 -10.80 -6.79
C GLY A 28 -4.31 -12.18 -7.35
N ARG A 29 -4.51 -12.34 -8.66
CA ARG A 29 -4.33 -13.64 -9.34
C ARG A 29 -2.91 -14.17 -9.19
N ASP A 30 -1.93 -13.28 -9.21
CA ASP A 30 -0.51 -13.56 -9.14
C ASP A 30 0.13 -13.22 -7.79
N CYS A 31 -0.65 -12.80 -6.78
CA CYS A 31 -0.16 -12.40 -5.46
C CYS A 31 0.80 -11.20 -5.52
N SER A 32 0.56 -10.26 -6.44
CA SER A 32 1.43 -9.10 -6.67
C SER A 32 1.07 -7.86 -5.86
N THR A 33 -0.09 -7.85 -5.19
CA THR A 33 -0.57 -6.72 -4.38
C THR A 33 -0.90 -7.17 -2.96
N CYS A 34 -0.95 -6.22 -2.04
CA CYS A 34 -1.46 -6.45 -0.70
C CYS A 34 -2.99 -6.36 -0.66
N ILE A 35 -3.61 -6.92 0.38
CA ILE A 35 -5.04 -6.69 0.68
C ILE A 35 -5.28 -5.21 1.03
N GLU A 36 -6.54 -4.77 0.98
CA GLU A 36 -6.90 -3.40 1.37
C GLU A 36 -6.50 -3.10 2.83
N GLY A 37 -5.99 -1.89 3.08
CA GLY A 37 -5.44 -1.49 4.38
C GLY A 37 -4.00 -1.97 4.63
N TYR A 38 -3.40 -2.68 3.67
CA TYR A 38 -1.99 -3.09 3.69
C TYR A 38 -1.30 -2.66 2.39
N GLY A 39 -0.01 -2.38 2.48
CA GLY A 39 0.82 -1.99 1.34
C GLY A 39 2.28 -2.35 1.54
N ASN A 40 3.14 -1.93 0.62
CA ASN A 40 4.57 -2.25 0.63
C ASN A 40 4.85 -3.76 0.48
N VAL A 41 4.74 -4.25 -0.76
CA VAL A 41 4.93 -5.67 -1.10
C VAL A 41 6.35 -6.17 -0.83
N THR A 42 7.35 -5.27 -0.90
CA THR A 42 8.77 -5.60 -0.63
C THR A 42 9.06 -5.75 0.85
N ALA A 43 8.26 -5.14 1.71
CA ALA A 43 8.32 -5.29 3.15
C ALA A 43 7.35 -6.34 3.72
N GLY A 44 6.68 -7.11 2.84
CA GLY A 44 5.80 -8.21 3.23
C GLY A 44 4.36 -7.81 3.56
N CYS A 45 3.84 -6.75 2.94
CA CYS A 45 2.50 -6.21 3.19
C CYS A 45 2.33 -5.74 4.64
N ARG A 46 2.75 -4.50 4.91
CA ARG A 46 2.56 -3.84 6.20
C ARG A 46 1.23 -3.10 6.24
N GLU A 47 0.66 -2.98 7.43
CA GLU A 47 -0.53 -2.16 7.65
C GLU A 47 -0.24 -0.71 7.24
N CYS A 48 -1.21 -0.08 6.58
CA CYS A 48 -1.10 1.31 6.18
C CYS A 48 -1.03 2.21 7.41
N ASP A 49 -0.01 3.07 7.47
CA ASP A 49 0.27 3.94 8.62
C ASP A 49 0.14 5.43 8.22
N CYS A 50 -0.96 5.76 7.53
CA CYS A 50 -1.22 7.10 7.04
C CYS A 50 -1.57 8.05 8.18
N SER A 51 -0.94 9.22 8.19
CA SER A 51 -1.10 10.27 9.20
C SER A 51 -2.35 11.11 8.94
N VAL A 52 -2.61 12.08 9.82
CA VAL A 52 -3.77 12.98 9.77
C VAL A 52 -3.83 13.81 8.49
N GLY A 53 -2.69 14.06 7.83
CA GLY A 53 -2.60 14.77 6.57
C GLY A 53 -2.90 13.92 5.33
N SER A 54 -3.37 12.68 5.51
CA SER A 54 -3.83 11.82 4.41
C SER A 54 -5.31 12.02 4.13
N ILE A 55 -5.70 11.88 2.86
CA ILE A 55 -7.10 11.95 2.41
C ILE A 55 -7.87 10.69 2.85
N THR A 56 -7.17 9.57 3.02
CA THR A 56 -7.72 8.27 3.38
C THR A 56 -6.69 7.47 4.19
N PRO A 57 -7.13 6.63 5.14
CA PRO A 57 -6.23 5.70 5.83
C PRO A 57 -5.71 4.57 4.92
N ILE A 58 -6.24 4.44 3.69
CA ILE A 58 -5.82 3.40 2.74
C ILE A 58 -4.60 3.91 1.94
N CYS A 59 -3.52 3.15 2.00
CA CYS A 59 -2.31 3.36 1.22
C CYS A 59 -2.29 2.51 -0.06
N ASP A 60 -1.38 2.82 -0.98
CA ASP A 60 -1.15 2.02 -2.18
C ASP A 60 -0.74 0.58 -1.81
N GLN A 61 -1.44 -0.40 -2.39
CA GLN A 61 -1.27 -1.82 -2.06
C GLN A 61 0.08 -2.40 -2.52
N VAL A 62 0.86 -1.66 -3.31
CA VAL A 62 2.18 -2.08 -3.80
C VAL A 62 3.29 -1.32 -3.08
N THR A 63 3.24 0.02 -3.10
CA THR A 63 4.30 0.87 -2.53
C THR A 63 4.13 1.11 -1.04
N GLY A 64 2.89 1.11 -0.55
CA GLY A 64 2.54 1.52 0.81
C GLY A 64 2.46 3.04 1.01
N SER A 65 2.55 3.83 -0.07
CA SER A 65 2.47 5.29 0.00
C SER A 65 1.02 5.74 0.18
N CYS A 66 0.81 6.71 1.06
CA CYS A 66 -0.48 7.31 1.34
C CYS A 66 -0.81 8.44 0.35
N VAL A 67 -2.09 8.73 0.17
CA VAL A 67 -2.54 9.87 -0.64
C VAL A 67 -2.66 11.09 0.25
N CYS A 68 -1.80 12.08 0.04
CA CYS A 68 -1.69 13.25 0.90
C CYS A 68 -2.66 14.36 0.52
N ALA A 69 -3.13 15.09 1.52
CA ALA A 69 -3.89 16.33 1.36
C ALA A 69 -3.00 17.45 0.78
N PRO A 70 -3.58 18.54 0.27
CA PRO A 70 -2.81 19.64 -0.31
C PRO A 70 -1.77 20.23 0.67
N GLY A 71 -0.55 20.47 0.18
CA GLY A 71 0.55 21.02 0.99
C GLY A 71 1.17 20.03 2.00
N VAL A 72 0.79 18.74 1.93
CA VAL A 72 1.32 17.66 2.77
C VAL A 72 2.19 16.71 1.93
N THR A 73 3.28 16.22 2.52
CA THR A 73 4.26 15.35 1.88
C THR A 73 4.70 14.19 2.80
N GLY A 74 5.54 13.30 2.25
CA GLY A 74 6.01 12.08 2.89
C GLY A 74 5.13 10.86 2.58
N ASP A 75 5.70 9.66 2.64
CA ASP A 75 4.98 8.40 2.36
C ASP A 75 3.77 8.17 3.28
N ARG A 76 3.79 8.79 4.46
CA ARG A 76 2.73 8.72 5.47
C ARG A 76 1.88 9.99 5.54
N CYS A 77 2.16 11.00 4.73
CA CYS A 77 1.50 12.31 4.80
C CYS A 77 1.61 12.97 6.19
N ASP A 78 2.81 12.89 6.77
CA ASP A 78 3.13 13.28 8.15
C ASP A 78 3.95 14.57 8.24
N ALA A 79 4.28 15.20 7.11
CA ALA A 79 5.01 16.46 7.06
C ALA A 79 4.33 17.45 6.10
N CYS A 80 4.47 18.74 6.37
CA CYS A 80 4.09 19.77 5.39
C CYS A 80 5.19 19.92 4.33
N GLU A 81 4.81 20.35 3.14
CA GLU A 81 5.76 20.79 2.11
C GLU A 81 6.59 21.99 2.58
N GLU A 82 7.67 22.30 1.87
CA GLU A 82 8.51 23.45 2.22
C GLU A 82 7.69 24.75 2.25
N ASN A 83 7.86 25.53 3.32
CA ASN A 83 7.14 26.78 3.61
C ASN A 83 5.66 26.63 3.99
N HIS A 84 5.18 25.42 4.27
CA HIS A 84 3.85 25.17 4.81
C HIS A 84 3.88 24.81 6.31
N TYR A 85 2.77 25.02 7.02
CA TYR A 85 2.64 24.69 8.44
C TYR A 85 1.21 24.27 8.82
N GLY A 86 1.06 23.75 10.05
CA GLY A 86 -0.25 23.41 10.60
C GLY A 86 -0.89 22.15 10.01
N LEU A 87 -0.15 21.03 10.00
CA LEU A 87 -0.61 19.74 9.52
C LEU A 87 -2.00 19.37 10.09
N SER A 88 -2.97 19.16 9.21
CA SER A 88 -4.36 18.85 9.55
C SER A 88 -4.99 17.93 8.49
N MET A 89 -6.24 17.51 8.72
CA MET A 89 -7.01 16.73 7.73
C MET A 89 -7.30 17.50 6.44
N ASP A 90 -7.32 18.83 6.49
CA ASP A 90 -7.54 19.69 5.33
C ASP A 90 -6.23 20.03 4.59
N GLY A 91 -5.09 19.52 5.07
CA GLY A 91 -3.76 19.79 4.53
C GLY A 91 -2.93 20.72 5.40
N CYS A 92 -1.97 21.41 4.76
CA CYS A 92 -1.14 22.44 5.39
C CYS A 92 -1.38 23.82 4.76
N GLN A 93 -1.13 24.87 5.56
CA GLN A 93 -1.29 26.29 5.18
C GLN A 93 0.03 26.91 4.75
#